data_AF-A0A3A3GLP0-F1
#
_entry.id   AF-A0A3A3GLP0-F1
#
_cell.length_a   1.000
_cell.length_b   1.000
_cell.length_c   1.000
_cell.angle_alpha   90.00
_cell.angle_beta   90.00
_cell.angle_gamma   90.00
#
_symmetry.space_group_name_H-M   'P 1'
#
loop_
_entity.id
_entity.type
_entity.pdbx_description
1 polymer ?
#
loop_
_entity_poly.entity_id
_entity_poly.type
_entity_poly.pdbx_seq_one_letter_code
_entity_poly.pdbx_strand_id
1 'polypeptide(L)' 'MTFWKLAYECKWIDAEGLRAAVKTDSNPFGEIRPEEYKEITGIDFN' A
#
# COMPACT_ATOMS: atom_id res chain seq x y z
N MET A 1 -2.51 8.83 10.04
CA MET A 1 -1.87 9.24 8.78
C MET A 1 -0.60 8.42 8.60
N THR A 2 -0.64 7.38 7.77
CA THR A 2 0.49 6.49 7.48
C THR A 2 1.42 7.13 6.45
N PHE A 3 2.73 6.91 6.57
CA PHE A 3 3.77 7.37 5.61
C PHE A 3 3.38 7.04 4.16
N TRP A 4 2.82 5.84 3.95
CA TRP A 4 2.40 5.33 2.66
C TRP A 4 1.27 6.13 1.99
N LYS A 5 0.33 6.66 2.77
CA LYS A 5 -0.72 7.54 2.24
C LYS A 5 -0.13 8.84 1.69
N LEU A 6 0.78 9.46 2.45
CA LEU A 6 1.49 10.67 2.01
C LEU A 6 2.37 10.38 0.77
N ALA A 7 3.11 9.28 0.78
CA ALA A 7 3.96 8.87 -0.33
C ALA A 7 3.15 8.70 -1.63
N TYR A 8 1.95 8.11 -1.54
CA TYR A 8 1.04 7.95 -2.67
C TYR A 8 0.43 9.28 -3.13
N GLU A 9 -0.08 10.10 -2.19
CA GLU A 9 -0.64 11.43 -2.49
C GLU A 9 0.39 12.38 -3.13
N CYS A 10 1.64 12.33 -2.67
CA CYS A 10 2.76 13.06 -3.26
C CYS A 10 3.32 12.42 -4.53
N LYS A 11 2.76 11.30 -5.00
CA LYS A 11 3.21 10.53 -6.18
C LYS A 11 4.68 10.10 -6.11
N TRP A 12 5.21 9.86 -4.90
CA TRP A 12 6.54 9.29 -4.71
C TRP A 12 6.55 7.79 -5.04
N ILE A 13 5.38 7.17 -4.96
CA ILE A 13 5.14 5.78 -5.31
C ILE A 13 3.81 5.67 -6.05
N ASP A 14 3.72 4.71 -6.96
CA ASP A 14 2.48 4.34 -7.63
C ASP A 14 1.80 3.16 -6.92
N ALA A 15 0.66 2.72 -7.46
CA ALA A 15 -0.10 1.63 -6.87
C ALA A 15 0.65 0.29 -6.93
N GLU A 16 1.49 0.07 -7.94
CA GLU A 16 2.29 -1.16 -8.04
C GLU A 16 3.43 -1.18 -7.03
N GLY A 17 4.14 -0.07 -6.86
CA GLY A 17 5.17 0.08 -5.84
C GLY A 17 4.58 -0.04 -4.43
N LEU A 18 3.41 0.57 -4.20
CA LEU A 18 2.73 0.46 -2.91
C LEU A 18 2.30 -0.99 -2.61
N ARG A 19 2.06 -1.81 -3.64
CA ARG A 19 1.73 -3.24 -3.51
C ARG A 19 2.82 -4.01 -2.77
N ALA A 20 4.08 -3.60 -2.91
CA ALA A 20 5.22 -4.22 -2.20
C ALA A 20 5.25 -3.89 -0.70
N ALA A 21 4.60 -2.81 -0.27
CA ALA A 21 4.44 -2.48 1.13
C ALA A 21 3.30 -3.25 1.80
N VAL A 22 2.48 -3.97 1.04
CA VAL A 22 1.33 -4.70 1.56
C VAL A 22 1.76 -6.02 2.18
N LYS A 23 1.29 -6.23 3.39
CA LYS A 23 1.48 -7.44 4.17
C LYS A 23 0.57 -8.55 3.65
N THR A 24 1.18 -9.64 3.23
CA THR A 24 0.51 -10.84 2.73
C THR A 24 1.19 -12.08 3.27
N ASP A 25 0.64 -13.27 3.01
CA ASP A 25 1.31 -14.53 3.35
C ASP A 25 2.67 -14.67 2.64
N SER A 26 2.79 -14.13 1.42
CA SER A 26 4.05 -14.10 0.67
C SER A 26 4.98 -12.96 1.06
N ASN A 27 4.44 -11.89 1.67
CA ASN A 27 5.19 -10.74 2.16
C ASN A 27 4.86 -10.44 3.63
N PRO A 28 5.41 -11.23 4.58
CA PRO A 28 5.10 -11.07 6.00
C PRO A 28 5.67 -9.78 6.60
N PHE A 29 6.61 -9.14 5.90
CA PHE A 29 7.28 -7.90 6.30
C PHE A 29 6.59 -6.63 5.78
N GLY A 30 5.46 -6.76 5.07
CA GLY A 30 4.68 -5.60 4.66
C GLY A 30 4.28 -4.73 5.85
N GLU A 31 4.23 -3.43 5.63
CA GLU A 31 3.95 -2.41 6.64
C GLU A 31 2.48 -2.00 6.68
N ILE A 32 1.71 -2.26 5.62
CA ILE A 32 0.28 -1.95 5.52
C ILE A 32 -0.53 -3.20 5.18
N ARG A 33 -1.80 -3.25 5.57
CA ARG A 33 -2.70 -4.36 5.21
C ARG A 33 -3.33 -4.18 3.82
N PRO A 34 -3.84 -5.25 3.19
CA PRO A 34 -4.59 -5.15 1.94
C PRO A 34 -5.76 -4.14 2.00
N GLU A 35 -6.42 -4.02 3.14
CA GLU A 35 -7.50 -3.05 3.34
C GLU A 35 -6.98 -1.61 3.32
N GLU A 36 -5.83 -1.36 3.95
CA GLU A 36 -5.18 -0.04 3.96
C GLU A 36 -4.67 0.33 2.55
N TYR A 37 -4.18 -0.64 1.79
CA TYR A 37 -3.83 -0.43 0.38
C TYR A 37 -5.04 0.08 -0.43
N LYS A 38 -6.20 -0.54 -0.23
CA LYS A 38 -7.45 -0.12 -0.88
C LYS A 38 -7.89 1.26 -0.41
N GLU A 39 -7.74 1.60 0.86
CA GLU A 39 -8.05 2.93 1.37
C GLU A 39 -7.13 4.02 0.79
N ILE A 40 -5.85 3.71 0.55
CA ILE A 40 -4.87 4.66 0.01
C ILE A 40 -5.04 4.83 -1.50
N THR A 41 -5.23 3.74 -2.24
CA THR A 41 -5.20 3.73 -3.71
C THR A 41 -6.57 3.75 -4.37
N GLY A 42 -7.62 3.35 -3.64
CA GLY A 42 -8.93 3.04 -4.19
C GLY A 42 -8.99 1.73 -4.98
N ILE A 43 -7.90 0.94 -4.99
CA ILE A 43 -7.77 -0.28 -5.78
C ILE A 43 -7.84 -1.50 -4.85
N ASP A 44 -8.62 -2.51 -5.24
CA ASP A 44 -8.66 -3.78 -4.54
C ASP A 44 -7.32 -4.53 -4.67
N PHE A 45 -6.76 -4.92 -3.53
CA PHE A 45 -5.58 -5.78 -3.48
C PHE A 45 -6.04 -7.23 -3.70
N ASN A 46 -6.07 -7.67 -4.95
CA ASN A 46 -6.38 -9.05 -5.36
C ASN A 46 -5.18 -9.66 -6.09
#